data_AF-X1VF86-F1
#
_entry.id   AF-X1VF86-F1
#
_cell.length_a   1.000
_cell.length_b   1.000
_cell.length_c   1.000
_cell.angle_alpha   90.00
_cell.angle_beta   90.00
_cell.angle_gamma   90.00
#
_symmetry.space_group_name_H-M   'P 1'
#
loop_
_entity.id
_entity.type
_entity.pdbx_description
1 polymer ?
#
loop_
_entity_poly.entity_id
_entity_poly.type
_entity_poly.pdbx_seq_one_letter_code
_entity_poly.pdbx_strand_id
1 'polypeptide(L)' 'MNNGLPKLELEDWMPMEPAKGPPLPRLLNVLWPWWKPAEPLDQAA' A
#
# COMPACT_ATOMS: atom_id res chain seq x y z
N MET A 1 -24.77 -10.35 -6.38
CA MET A 1 -24.43 -8.91 -6.46
C MET A 1 -22.95 -8.78 -6.15
N ASN A 2 -22.16 -8.24 -7.08
CA ASN A 2 -20.78 -7.88 -6.79
C ASN A 2 -20.83 -6.41 -6.35
N ASN A 3 -20.62 -6.14 -5.07
CA ASN A 3 -20.97 -4.85 -4.45
C ASN A 3 -20.03 -3.69 -4.86
N GLY A 4 -19.28 -3.83 -5.95
CA GLY A 4 -18.26 -2.88 -6.43
C GLY A 4 -17.04 -2.74 -5.50
N LEU A 5 -17.01 -3.48 -4.40
CA LEU A 5 -15.91 -3.45 -3.45
C LEU A 5 -14.73 -4.26 -4.00
N PRO A 6 -13.48 -3.78 -3.82
CA PRO A 6 -12.30 -4.55 -4.15
C PRO A 6 -12.28 -5.87 -3.38
N LYS A 7 -11.80 -6.94 -4.01
CA LYS A 7 -11.60 -8.22 -3.34
C LYS A 7 -10.46 -8.04 -2.31
N LEU A 8 -10.76 -8.31 -1.04
CA LEU A 8 -9.75 -8.31 0.02
C LEU A 8 -9.01 -9.66 -0.01
N GLU A 9 -7.69 -9.60 -0.02
CA GLU A 9 -6.80 -10.75 0.11
C GLU A 9 -6.19 -10.81 1.52
N LEU A 10 -5.60 -11.95 1.90
CA LEU A 10 -4.99 -12.11 3.22
C LEU A 10 -3.82 -11.13 3.45
N GLU A 11 -3.10 -10.82 2.38
CA GLU A 11 -1.95 -9.93 2.34
C GLU A 11 -2.32 -8.49 2.69
N ASP A 12 -3.56 -8.07 2.46
CA ASP A 12 -4.06 -6.73 2.79
C ASP A 12 -4.10 -6.49 4.30
N TRP A 13 -4.23 -7.58 5.07
CA TRP A 13 -4.25 -7.57 6.53
C TRP A 13 -2.87 -7.68 7.15
N MET A 14 -1.83 -8.01 6.37
CA MET A 14 -0.46 -8.01 6.86
C MET A 14 -0.01 -6.58 7.18
N PRO A 15 0.87 -6.40 8.19
CA PRO A 15 1.45 -5.09 8.45
C PRO A 15 2.18 -4.51 7.25
N MET A 16 2.19 -3.18 7.16
CA MET A 16 3.09 -2.45 6.27
C MET A 16 4.55 -2.66 6.68
N GLU A 17 5.47 -2.54 5.72
CA GLU A 17 6.89 -2.45 6.06
C GLU A 17 7.12 -1.22 6.96
N PRO A 18 7.95 -1.31 8.02
CA PRO A 18 8.16 -0.21 8.96
C PRO A 18 8.59 1.12 8.34
N ALA A 19 9.33 1.06 7.21
CA ALA A 19 9.76 2.23 6.48
C ALA A 19 8.61 2.95 5.75
N LYS A 20 7.55 2.22 5.38
CA LYS A 20 6.42 2.69 4.57
C LYS A 20 5.33 3.33 5.43
N GLY A 21 5.04 2.77 6.59
CA GLY A 21 3.93 3.25 7.42
C GLY A 21 3.93 2.66 8.84
N PRO A 22 2.93 3.04 9.66
CA PRO A 22 2.72 2.45 10.98
C PRO A 22 2.44 0.94 10.87
N PRO A 23 2.51 0.16 11.97
CA PRO A 23 2.23 -1.28 11.99
C PRO A 23 0.72 -1.56 11.86
N LEU A 24 0.09 -0.94 10.86
CA LEU A 24 -1.30 -1.13 10.47
C LEU A 24 -1.37 -2.02 9.21
N PRO A 25 -2.54 -2.61 8.92
CA PRO A 25 -2.77 -3.35 7.68
C PRO A 25 -2.40 -2.54 6.43
N ARG A 26 -1.78 -3.21 5.45
CA ARG A 26 -1.48 -2.65 4.11
C ARG A 26 -2.72 -2.03 3.46
N LEU A 27 -3.90 -2.59 3.72
CA LEU A 27 -5.19 -2.09 3.25
C LEU A 27 -5.42 -0.59 3.51
N LEU A 28 -4.97 -0.07 4.66
CA LEU A 28 -5.24 1.31 5.04
C LEU A 28 -4.40 2.32 4.24
N ASN A 29 -3.29 1.87 3.66
CA ASN A 29 -2.37 2.66 2.84
C ASN A 29 -1.96 4.01 3.49
N VAL A 30 -1.77 3.99 4.82
CA VAL A 30 -1.30 5.16 5.58
C VAL A 30 0.21 5.18 5.54
N LEU A 31 0.80 6.17 4.87
CA LEU A 31 2.25 6.26 4.71
C LEU A 31 2.87 7.21 5.74
N TRP A 32 4.10 6.92 6.18
CA TRP A 32 4.84 7.87 7.02
C TRP A 32 5.13 9.17 6.26
N PRO A 33 5.14 10.34 6.92
CA PRO A 33 5.38 11.62 6.26
C PRO A 33 6.72 11.72 5.50
N TRP A 34 7.71 10.94 5.90
CA TRP A 34 9.05 10.91 5.31
C TRP A 34 9.24 9.80 4.27
N TRP A 35 8.26 8.90 4.09
CA TRP A 35 8.37 7.87 3.07
C TRP A 35 8.18 8.50 1.69
N LYS A 36 9.12 8.23 0.77
CA LYS A 36 9.06 8.66 -0.62
C LYS A 36 8.84 7.44 -1.51
N PRO A 37 7.83 7.43 -2.39
CA PRO A 37 7.74 6.39 -3.41
C PRO A 37 9.01 6.45 -4.26
N ALA A 38 9.54 5.29 -4.63
CA ALA A 38 10.56 5.25 -5.67
C ALA A 38 9.94 5.84 -6.94
N GLU A 39 10.60 6.82 -7.55
CA GLU A 39 10.22 7.28 -8.89
C GLU A 39 10.28 6.06 -9.84
N PRO A 40 9.29 5.88 -10.72
CA PRO A 40 9.34 4.81 -11.71
C PRO A 40 10.61 4.95 -12.54
N LEU A 41 11.46 3.92 -12.57
CA LEU A 41 12.70 3.91 -13.36
C LEU A 41 12.48 3.86 -14.88
N ASP A 42 11.23 3.73 -15.37
CA ASP A 42 10.91 3.52 -16.79
C ASP A 42 9.65 4.28 -17.23
N GLN A 43 9.68 5.61 -17.20
CA GLN A 43 8.85 6.44 -18.09
C GLN A 43 9.74 7.33 -18.96
N ALA A 44 10.82 6.75 -19.50
CA ALA A 44 11.61 7.36 -20.56
C ALA A 44 11.41 6.54 -21.84
N ALA A 45 10.65 7.14 -22.76
CA ALA A 45 10.62 6.95 -24.22
C ALA A 45 10.50 5.53 -24.80
#